data_AF-A0A4S8R913-F1
#
_entry.id   AF-A0A4S8R913-F1
#
_cell.length_a   1.000
_cell.length_b   1.000
_cell.length_c   1.000
_cell.angle_alpha   90.00
_cell.angle_beta   90.00
_cell.angle_gamma   90.00
#
_symmetry.space_group_name_H-M   'P 1'
#
loop_
_entity.id
_entity.type
_entity.pdbx_description
1 polymer ?
#
loop_
_entity_poly.entity_id
_entity_poly.type
_entity_poly.pdbx_seq_one_letter_code
_entity_poly.pdbx_strand_id
1 'polypeptide(L)'
;MKPVVGVMQAWSCIVISVFAVIILSIIGSLFKSNNHALLGGKEDPEDGAAVAATVFSAVVVYAVFIVGCGFQAYLHFRDNRRGAISLS
;
A
#
# COMPACT_ATOMS: atom_id res chain seq x y z
N MET A 1 19.49 0.32 -14.24
CA MET A 1 19.73 0.44 -12.79
C MET A 1 19.64 -0.96 -12.23
N LYS A 2 20.63 -1.39 -11.44
CA LYS A 2 20.53 -2.67 -10.73
C LYS A 2 19.42 -2.56 -9.67
N PRO A 3 18.56 -3.56 -9.53
CA PRO A 3 17.55 -3.56 -8.47
C PRO A 3 18.23 -3.55 -7.09
N VAL A 4 17.71 -2.73 -6.17
CA VAL A 4 18.28 -2.54 -4.82
C VAL A 4 17.67 -3.51 -3.80
N VAL A 5 16.37 -3.83 -3.93
CA VAL A 5 15.69 -4.86 -3.12
C VAL A 5 15.53 -6.15 -3.91
N GLY A 6 15.48 -7.30 -3.25
CA GLY A 6 15.27 -8.59 -3.90
C GLY A 6 13.87 -8.74 -4.52
N VAL A 7 13.73 -9.57 -5.56
CA VAL A 7 12.47 -9.85 -6.28
C VAL A 7 11.32 -10.19 -5.32
N MET A 8 11.59 -11.10 -4.37
CA MET A 8 10.59 -11.58 -3.42
C MET A 8 10.08 -10.47 -2.49
N GLN A 9 10.95 -9.53 -2.11
CA GLN A 9 10.59 -8.43 -1.23
C GLN A 9 9.84 -7.31 -1.98
N ALA A 10 10.18 -7.06 -3.25
CA ALA A 10 9.41 -6.15 -4.10
C ALA A 10 7.99 -6.70 -4.35
N TRP A 11 7.86 -8.01 -4.57
CA TRP A 11 6.56 -8.65 -4.80
C TRP A 11 5.67 -8.62 -3.55
N SER A 12 6.21 -9.00 -2.38
CA SER A 12 5.45 -8.93 -1.13
C SER A 12 5.00 -7.51 -0.79
N CYS A 13 5.87 -6.51 -1.02
CA CYS A 13 5.52 -5.10 -0.85
C CYS A 13 4.32 -4.68 -1.71
N ILE A 14 4.28 -5.07 -2.98
CA ILE A 14 3.16 -4.73 -3.89
C ILE A 14 1.86 -5.36 -3.37
N VAL A 15 1.89 -6.65 -3.04
CA VAL A 15 0.69 -7.37 -2.57
C VAL A 15 0.14 -6.74 -1.30
N ILE A 16 0.99 -6.49 -0.30
CA ILE A 16 0.56 -5.89 0.98
C ILE A 16 0.04 -4.47 0.75
N SER A 17 0.70 -3.67 -0.10
CA SER A 17 0.27 -2.30 -0.36
C SER A 17 -1.09 -2.24 -1.09
N VAL A 18 -1.35 -3.16 -2.02
CA VAL A 18 -2.66 -3.25 -2.70
C VAL A 18 -3.77 -3.62 -1.70
N PHE A 19 -3.53 -4.62 -0.85
CA PHE A 19 -4.49 -4.99 0.20
C PHE A 19 -4.73 -3.84 1.18
N ALA A 20 -3.68 -3.14 1.59
CA ALA A 20 -3.79 -2.00 2.49
C ALA A 20 -4.63 -0.87 1.88
N VAL A 21 -4.42 -0.53 0.61
CA VAL A 21 -5.23 0.48 -0.09
C VAL A 21 -6.71 0.09 -0.11
N ILE A 22 -7.04 -1.17 -0.43
CA ILE A 22 -8.44 -1.63 -0.50
C ILE A 22 -9.11 -1.55 0.88
N ILE A 23 -8.47 -2.13 1.90
CA ILE A 23 -9.03 -2.21 3.25
C ILE A 23 -9.17 -0.81 3.87
N LEU A 24 -8.14 0.02 3.78
CA LEU A 24 -8.17 1.38 4.33
C LEU A 24 -9.16 2.29 3.60
N SER A 25 -9.36 2.11 2.29
CA SER A 25 -10.38 2.87 1.55
C SER A 25 -11.79 2.54 2.03
N ILE A 26 -12.09 1.26 2.30
CA ILE A 26 -13.39 0.84 2.84
C ILE A 26 -13.58 1.40 4.26
N ILE A 27 -12.58 1.24 5.13
CA ILE A 27 -12.63 1.74 6.52
C ILE A 27 -12.77 3.27 6.54
N GLY A 28 -11.99 3.99 5.73
CA GLY A 28 -12.07 5.45 5.64
C GLY A 28 -13.44 5.93 5.14
N SER A 29 -14.05 5.23 4.19
CA SER A 29 -15.43 5.50 3.77
C SER A 29 -16.44 5.26 4.89
N LEU A 30 -16.23 4.23 5.71
CA LEU A 30 -17.11 3.87 6.82
C LEU A 30 -17.03 4.86 8.00
N PHE A 31 -15.83 5.38 8.30
CA PHE A 31 -15.64 6.46 9.26
C PHE A 31 -16.27 7.77 8.77
N LYS A 32 -16.18 8.06 7.47
CA LYS A 32 -16.82 9.24 6.87
C LYS A 32 -18.35 9.19 6.97
N SER A 33 -18.96 8.01 6.88
CA SER A 33 -20.41 7.85 7.02
C SER A 33 -20.91 7.82 8.46
N ASN A 34 -20.05 8.10 9.46
CA ASN A 34 -20.40 8.03 10.90
C ASN A 34 -21.10 6.71 11.28
N ASN A 35 -20.61 5.59 10.76
CA ASN A 35 -21.28 4.31 10.98
C ASN A 35 -21.08 3.86 12.43
N HIS A 36 -22.17 3.57 13.14
CA HIS A 36 -22.20 3.19 14.57
C HIS A 36 -21.44 1.87 14.87
N ALA A 37 -21.05 1.11 13.85
CA ALA A 37 -20.19 -0.06 14.02
C ALA A 37 -18.70 0.28 14.31
N LEU A 38 -18.25 1.51 14.07
CA LEU A 38 -16.87 1.97 14.31
C LEU A 38 -16.78 3.14 15.32
N LEU A 39 -17.93 3.70 15.69
CA LEU A 39 -18.09 4.89 16.55
C LEU A 39 -19.17 4.68 17.63
N GLY A 40 -19.58 3.43 17.87
CA GLY A 40 -20.72 3.10 18.73
C GLY A 40 -20.33 2.62 20.14
N GLY A 41 -19.05 2.34 20.37
CA GLY A 41 -18.47 1.98 21.64
C GLY A 41 -18.13 3.18 22.50
N LYS A 42 -18.14 3.00 23.82
CA LYS A 42 -17.83 4.05 24.81
C LYS A 42 -16.37 4.54 24.76
N GLU A 43 -15.49 3.76 24.14
CA GLU A 43 -14.06 4.04 23.95
C GLU A 43 -13.72 4.40 22.49
N ASP A 44 -14.72 4.46 21.61
CA ASP A 44 -14.50 4.81 20.21
C ASP A 44 -14.20 6.31 20.07
N PRO A 45 -13.39 6.71 19.08
CA PRO A 45 -13.02 8.10 18.88
C PRO A 45 -14.26 8.96 18.61
N GLU A 46 -14.44 10.04 19.37
CA GLU A 46 -15.59 10.94 19.21
C GLU A 46 -15.59 11.66 17.85
N ASP A 47 -14.40 11.82 17.27
CA ASP A 47 -14.17 12.56 16.03
C ASP A 47 -13.78 11.64 14.86
N GLY A 48 -14.77 10.90 14.33
CA GLY A 48 -14.60 9.98 13.20
C GLY A 48 -14.08 10.66 11.92
N ALA A 49 -14.28 11.97 11.77
CA ALA A 49 -13.77 12.75 10.64
C ALA A 49 -12.25 12.91 10.69
N ALA A 50 -11.67 13.14 11.87
CA ALA A 50 -10.23 13.19 12.07
C ALA A 50 -9.57 11.83 11.75
N VAL A 51 -10.19 10.74 12.22
CA VAL A 51 -9.72 9.37 11.92
C VAL A 51 -9.80 9.09 10.42
N ALA A 52 -10.92 9.42 9.76
CA ALA A 52 -11.05 9.27 8.31
C ALA A 52 -9.94 10.02 7.55
N ALA A 53 -9.62 11.25 7.94
CA ALA A 53 -8.55 12.04 7.32
C ALA A 53 -7.18 11.35 7.44
N THR A 54 -6.85 10.80 8.62
CA THR A 54 -5.60 10.04 8.80
C THR A 54 -5.57 8.76 7.96
N VAL A 55 -6.68 8.01 7.90
CA VAL A 55 -6.79 6.79 7.08
C VAL A 55 -6.62 7.12 5.59
N PHE A 56 -7.22 8.21 5.10
CA PHE A 56 -7.03 8.66 3.72
C PHE A 56 -5.57 9.06 3.43
N SER A 57 -4.88 9.68 4.39
CA SER A 57 -3.44 9.97 4.25
C SER A 57 -2.60 8.69 4.15
N ALA A 58 -2.95 7.65 4.90
CA ALA A 58 -2.29 6.35 4.82
C ALA A 58 -2.48 5.67 3.46
N VAL A 59 -3.68 5.78 2.86
CA VAL A 59 -3.94 5.29 1.49
C VAL A 59 -2.98 5.91 0.48
N VAL A 60 -2.72 7.21 0.59
CA VAL A 60 -1.75 7.92 -0.28
C VAL A 60 -0.34 7.35 -0.11
N VAL A 61 0.09 7.10 1.14
CA VAL A 61 1.41 6.52 1.43
C VAL A 61 1.54 5.12 0.82
N TYR A 62 0.53 4.26 0.96
CA TYR A 62 0.54 2.93 0.34
C TYR A 62 0.49 2.99 -1.19
N ALA A 63 -0.17 3.99 -1.78
CA ALA A 63 -0.11 4.22 -3.23
C ALA A 63 1.31 4.56 -3.69
N VAL A 64 2.06 5.36 -2.93
CA VAL A 64 3.48 5.65 -3.22
C VAL A 64 4.33 4.37 -3.12
N PHE A 65 4.06 3.50 -2.13
CA PHE A 65 4.74 2.21 -2.04
C PHE A 65 4.46 1.30 -3.24
N ILE A 66 3.24 1.30 -3.78
CA ILE A 66 2.91 0.56 -5.01
C ILE A 66 3.78 1.07 -6.18
N VAL A 67 3.93 2.39 -6.34
CA VAL A 67 4.77 2.97 -7.40
C VAL A 67 6.24 2.61 -7.20
N GLY A 68 6.76 2.76 -5.98
CA GLY A 68 8.16 2.47 -5.66
C GLY A 68 8.52 0.98 -5.80
N CYS A 69 7.75 0.10 -5.18
CA CYS A 69 7.95 -1.35 -5.27
C CYS A 69 7.60 -1.89 -6.67
N GLY A 70 6.60 -1.31 -7.34
CA GLY A 70 6.24 -1.61 -8.73
C GLY A 70 7.35 -1.27 -9.72
N PHE A 71 8.01 -0.13 -9.55
CA PHE A 71 9.18 0.24 -10.35
C PHE A 71 10.34 -0.75 -10.15
N GLN A 72 10.58 -1.18 -8.91
CA GLN A 72 11.62 -2.17 -8.60
C GLN A 72 11.27 -3.56 -9.17
N ALA A 73 10.02 -4.00 -9.08
CA ALA A 73 9.54 -5.23 -9.70
C ALA A 73 9.64 -5.17 -11.24
N TYR A 74 9.34 -4.02 -11.83
CA TYR A 74 9.49 -3.80 -13.28
C TYR A 74 10.96 -3.88 -13.71
N LEU A 75 11.88 -3.27 -12.95
CA LEU A 75 13.32 -3.39 -13.21
C LEU A 75 13.78 -4.84 -13.12
N HIS A 76 13.34 -5.60 -12.11
CA HIS A 76 13.60 -7.04 -12.01
C HIS A 76 13.06 -7.83 -13.20
N PHE A 77 11.85 -7.53 -13.64
CA PHE A 77 11.26 -8.18 -14.82
C PHE A 77 12.03 -7.85 -16.10
N ARG A 78 12.48 -6.60 -16.24
CA ARG A 78 13.30 -6.16 -17.38
C ARG A 78 14.69 -6.78 -17.34
N ASP A 79 15.30 -6.92 -16.17
CA ASP A 79 16.60 -7.57 -15.98
C ASP A 79 16.52 -9.07 -16.29
N ASN A 80 15.48 -9.75 -15.78
CA ASN A 80 15.23 -11.17 -16.06
C ASN A 80 14.99 -11.43 -17.57
N ARG A 81 14.33 -10.50 -18.28
CA ARG A 81 14.16 -10.56 -19.74
C ARG A 81 15.43 -10.25 -20.53
N ARG A 82 16.40 -9.55 -19.95
CA ARG A 82 17.71 -9.29 -20.55
C ARG A 82 18.67 -10.47 -20.37
N GLY A 83 18.21 -11.56 -19.75
CA GLY A 83 18.76 -12.91 -19.84
C GLY A 83 20.27 -12.98 -19.92
N ALA A 84 20.95 -13.18 -18.80
CA ALA A 84 22.21 -13.91 -18.76
C ALA A 84 23.34 -13.46 -19.72
N ILE A 85 23.36 -12.21 -20.20
CA ILE A 85 24.60 -11.57 -20.70
C ILE A 85 25.36 -10.97 -19.52
N SER A 86 25.59 -11.80 -18.49
CA SER A 86 26.71 -11.57 -17.59
C SER A 86 27.93 -12.08 -18.36
N LEU A 87 28.60 -11.18 -19.07
CA LEU A 87 29.96 -11.43 -19.52
C LEU A 87 30.78 -11.64 -18.24
N SER A 88 31.16 -12.89 -17.99
CA SER A 88 32.18 -13.26 -17.00
C SER A 88 33.48 -12.52 -17.27
#